data_AF-A0A0G0S3D6-F1
#
_entry.id   AF-A0A0G0S3D6-F1
#
_cell.length_a   1.000
_cell.length_b   1.000
_cell.length_c   1.000
_cell.angle_alpha   90.00
_cell.angle_beta   90.00
_cell.angle_gamma   90.00
#
_symmetry.space_group_name_H-M   'P 1'
#
loop_
_entity.id
_entity.type
_entity.pdbx_description
1 polymer ?
#
loop_
_entity_poly.entity_id
_entity_poly.type
_entity_poly.pdbx_seq_one_letter_code
_entity_poly.pdbx_strand_id
1 'polypeptide(L)'
;MATKEEIIKGVDDFFGGDYNITEGRVIPDVADIALGKIGKEIELAMLFIDIRESTKIVDSLRRTTAARMYKSFLWGVSKIARLNDGELRSFNGDGVLVAFIGDNKRTNAAKAALQMSWFAQKVLKPKLDAVFQNNQGLSGQGIEFDFGIGVDVGKILVVRGGIRGENNNDLVWVGNAFGSERRNSW
;
A
#
# COMPACT_ATOMS: atom_id res chain seq x y z
N MET A 1 -6.22 5.69 31.13
CA MET A 1 -6.90 6.54 30.12
C MET A 1 -6.11 7.83 30.04
N ALA A 2 -5.75 8.28 28.84
CA ALA A 2 -5.15 9.60 28.70
C ALA A 2 -6.20 10.65 29.09
N THR A 3 -5.81 11.68 29.83
CA THR A 3 -6.74 12.74 30.19
C THR A 3 -7.01 13.65 28.98
N LYS A 4 -8.12 14.39 29.01
CA LYS A 4 -8.44 15.38 27.99
C LYS A 4 -7.29 16.36 27.78
N GLU A 5 -6.64 16.76 28.86
CA GLU A 5 -5.51 17.68 28.88
C GLU A 5 -4.27 17.08 28.20
N GLU A 6 -3.99 15.79 28.39
CA GLU A 6 -2.88 15.10 27.72
C GLU A 6 -3.06 15.04 26.20
N ILE A 7 -4.30 14.81 25.73
CA ILE A 7 -4.62 14.81 24.30
C ILE A 7 -4.40 16.20 23.70
N ILE A 8 -4.95 17.24 24.35
CA ILE A 8 -4.78 18.64 23.90
C ILE A 8 -3.30 19.00 23.84
N LYS A 9 -2.55 18.72 24.90
CA LYS A 9 -1.12 18.99 24.96
C LYS A 9 -0.33 18.27 23.88
N GLY A 10 -0.68 17.02 23.57
CA GLY A 10 -0.05 16.26 22.49
C GLY A 10 -0.28 16.91 21.12
N VAL A 11 -1.52 17.31 20.83
CA VAL A 11 -1.87 18.01 19.59
C VAL A 11 -1.13 19.35 19.50
N ASP A 12 -1.18 20.16 20.56
CA ASP A 12 -0.48 21.46 20.61
C ASP A 12 1.02 21.31 20.40
N ASP A 13 1.63 20.25 20.98
CA ASP A 13 3.03 19.93 20.71
C ASP A 13 3.23 19.64 19.22
N PHE A 14 2.47 18.72 18.60
CA PHE A 14 2.67 18.38 17.18
C PHE A 14 2.50 19.56 16.21
N PHE A 15 1.64 20.54 16.52
CA PHE A 15 1.46 21.75 15.71
C PHE A 15 2.43 22.89 16.04
N GLY A 16 3.15 22.82 17.16
CA GLY A 16 4.12 23.84 17.58
C GLY A 16 5.58 23.47 17.23
N GLY A 17 6.45 24.48 17.11
CA GLY A 17 7.89 24.30 16.88
C GLY A 17 8.24 23.67 15.51
N ASP A 18 9.52 23.32 15.33
CA ASP A 18 10.05 22.81 14.07
C ASP A 18 10.23 21.29 14.09
N TYR A 19 10.07 20.67 12.91
CA TYR A 19 10.45 19.28 12.68
C TYR A 19 11.90 19.19 12.24
N ASN A 20 12.66 18.30 12.88
CA ASN A 20 14.00 17.94 12.43
C ASN A 20 13.89 16.94 11.27
N ILE A 21 14.00 17.46 10.05
CA ILE A 21 13.91 16.69 8.81
C ILE A 21 15.31 16.49 8.25
N THR A 22 15.64 15.23 7.95
CA THR A 22 16.93 14.86 7.34
C THR A 22 16.72 14.13 6.01
N GLU A 23 17.67 14.21 5.09
CA GLU A 23 17.60 13.43 3.86
C GLU A 23 17.88 11.95 4.13
N GLY A 24 17.00 11.07 3.61
CA GLY A 24 17.18 9.62 3.67
C GLY A 24 17.65 9.04 2.33
N ARG A 25 18.49 8.00 2.41
CA ARG A 25 18.99 7.23 1.24
C ARG A 25 18.55 5.77 1.24
N VAL A 26 17.83 5.36 2.27
CA VAL A 26 17.27 4.02 2.47
C VAL A 26 15.83 4.18 2.90
N ILE A 27 14.97 3.25 2.48
CA ILE A 27 13.58 3.24 2.92
C ILE A 27 13.59 2.84 4.42
N PRO A 28 13.11 3.69 5.33
CA PRO A 28 13.21 3.44 6.76
C PRO A 28 12.20 2.39 7.22
N ASP A 29 12.54 1.70 8.29
CA ASP A 29 11.61 0.94 9.12
C ASP A 29 11.19 1.78 10.34
N VAL A 30 10.15 1.32 11.05
CA VAL A 30 9.57 2.03 12.21
C VAL A 30 10.61 2.38 13.27
N ALA A 31 11.62 1.52 13.46
CA ALA A 31 12.69 1.73 14.43
C ALA A 31 13.69 2.84 14.02
N ASP A 32 13.78 3.16 12.73
CA ASP A 32 14.76 4.14 12.20
C ASP A 32 14.34 5.59 12.40
N ILE A 33 13.08 5.82 12.79
CA ILE A 33 12.52 7.14 13.06
C ILE A 33 12.00 7.13 14.50
N ALA A 34 12.52 8.05 15.32
CA ALA A 34 12.04 8.21 16.69
C ALA A 34 10.65 8.87 16.70
N LEU A 35 9.84 8.55 17.71
CA LEU A 35 8.59 9.27 17.97
C LEU A 35 8.89 10.73 18.31
N GLY A 36 8.09 11.65 17.76
CA GLY A 36 8.21 13.09 17.97
C GLY A 36 8.38 13.83 16.64
N LYS A 37 8.99 15.01 16.71
CA LYS A 37 9.15 15.93 15.56
C LYS A 37 10.36 15.61 14.72
N ILE A 38 10.48 14.35 14.30
CA ILE A 38 11.61 13.84 13.51
C ILE A 38 11.05 13.22 12.23
N GLY A 39 11.70 13.52 11.12
CA GLY A 39 11.33 12.96 9.82
C GLY A 39 12.52 12.71 8.91
N LYS A 40 12.29 11.87 7.91
CA LYS A 40 13.21 11.64 6.80
C LYS A 40 12.54 12.00 5.48
N GLU A 41 13.12 12.92 4.72
CA GLU A 41 12.69 13.22 3.36
C GLU A 41 13.45 12.32 2.37
N ILE A 42 12.72 11.63 1.50
CA ILE A 42 13.28 10.64 0.57
C ILE A 42 12.58 10.76 -0.78
N GLU A 43 13.34 10.79 -1.87
CA GLU A 43 12.77 10.70 -3.21
C GLU A 43 12.53 9.23 -3.59
N LEU A 44 11.27 8.85 -3.72
CA LEU A 44 10.84 7.48 -3.98
C LEU A 44 9.98 7.40 -5.24
N ALA A 45 10.01 6.25 -5.90
CA ALA A 45 8.93 5.86 -6.79
C ALA A 45 7.96 4.98 -5.99
N MET A 46 6.70 5.40 -5.91
CA MET A 46 5.64 4.74 -5.18
C MET A 46 4.71 4.06 -6.17
N LEU A 47 4.45 2.77 -5.95
CA LEU A 47 3.49 1.99 -6.71
C LEU A 47 2.38 1.55 -5.79
N PHE A 48 1.14 1.80 -6.19
CA PHE A 48 -0.04 1.25 -5.53
C PHE A 48 -0.83 0.42 -6.52
N ILE A 49 -1.21 -0.78 -6.10
CA ILE A 49 -2.08 -1.68 -6.86
C ILE A 49 -3.25 -2.08 -5.97
N ASP A 50 -4.45 -2.07 -6.53
CA ASP A 50 -5.68 -2.37 -5.79
C ASP A 50 -6.71 -3.14 -6.63
N ILE A 51 -7.58 -3.89 -5.97
CA ILE A 51 -8.65 -4.65 -6.62
C ILE A 51 -9.89 -3.76 -6.75
N ARG A 52 -10.36 -3.57 -7.98
CA ARG A 52 -11.57 -2.75 -8.22
C ARG A 52 -12.80 -3.49 -7.70
N GLU A 53 -13.65 -2.74 -7.00
CA GLU A 53 -14.91 -3.24 -6.42
C GLU A 53 -14.74 -4.50 -5.55
N SER A 54 -13.60 -4.65 -4.87
CA SER A 54 -13.28 -5.82 -4.06
C SER A 54 -14.34 -6.16 -3.01
N THR A 55 -15.00 -5.15 -2.42
CA THR A 55 -16.09 -5.35 -1.46
C THR A 55 -17.24 -6.12 -2.10
N LYS A 56 -17.66 -5.74 -3.32
CA LYS A 56 -18.71 -6.47 -4.05
C LYS A 56 -18.29 -7.91 -4.33
N ILE A 57 -17.05 -8.10 -4.78
CA ILE A 57 -16.51 -9.44 -5.06
C ILE A 57 -16.53 -10.30 -3.78
N VAL A 58 -16.09 -9.76 -2.65
CA VAL A 58 -16.02 -10.50 -1.37
C VAL A 58 -17.42 -10.82 -0.84
N ASP A 59 -18.36 -9.88 -0.90
CA ASP A 59 -19.73 -10.06 -0.42
C ASP A 59 -20.47 -11.15 -1.21
N SER A 60 -20.13 -11.29 -2.49
CA SER A 60 -20.68 -12.32 -3.36
C SER A 60 -19.97 -13.68 -3.22
N LEU A 61 -18.75 -13.73 -2.69
CA LEU A 61 -17.98 -14.95 -2.55
C LEU A 61 -18.16 -15.60 -1.17
N ARG A 62 -17.99 -16.93 -1.12
CA ARG A 62 -17.76 -17.61 0.15
C ARG A 62 -16.48 -17.06 0.79
N ARG A 63 -16.48 -16.83 2.10
CA ARG A 63 -15.32 -16.30 2.85
C ARG A 63 -14.00 -17.01 2.53
N THR A 64 -14.02 -18.34 2.38
CA THR A 64 -12.84 -19.13 2.03
C THR A 64 -12.34 -18.88 0.61
N THR A 65 -13.24 -18.61 -0.33
CA THR A 65 -12.91 -18.25 -1.71
C THR A 65 -12.33 -16.83 -1.79
N ALA A 66 -12.94 -15.87 -1.10
CA ALA A 66 -12.40 -14.52 -0.96
C ALA A 66 -11.00 -14.54 -0.32
N ALA A 67 -10.79 -15.34 0.72
CA ALA A 67 -9.47 -15.51 1.34
C ALA A 67 -8.43 -16.09 0.35
N ARG A 68 -8.82 -17.04 -0.51
CA ARG A 68 -7.93 -17.58 -1.55
C ARG A 68 -7.56 -16.52 -2.59
N MET A 69 -8.51 -15.68 -2.99
CA MET A 69 -8.27 -14.56 -3.88
C MET A 69 -7.24 -13.60 -3.28
N TYR A 70 -7.48 -13.09 -2.08
CA TYR A 70 -6.56 -12.17 -1.41
C TYR A 70 -5.19 -12.77 -1.19
N LYS A 71 -5.11 -14.01 -0.68
CA LYS A 71 -3.81 -14.68 -0.49
C LYS A 71 -3.04 -14.80 -1.79
N SER A 72 -3.71 -15.12 -2.91
CA SER A 72 -3.06 -15.26 -4.21
C SER A 72 -2.60 -13.91 -4.77
N PHE A 73 -3.46 -12.90 -4.69
CA PHE A 73 -3.17 -11.55 -5.15
C PHE A 73 -2.00 -10.93 -4.38
N LEU A 74 -2.11 -10.87 -3.05
CA LEU A 74 -1.09 -10.28 -2.19
C LEU A 74 0.24 -11.02 -2.31
N TRP A 75 0.23 -12.35 -2.40
CA TRP A 75 1.46 -13.14 -2.60
C TRP A 75 2.13 -12.84 -3.93
N GLY A 76 1.39 -12.83 -5.04
CA GLY A 76 1.95 -12.59 -6.37
C GLY A 76 2.50 -11.18 -6.52
N VAL A 77 1.74 -10.17 -6.07
CA VAL A 77 2.19 -8.78 -6.03
C VAL A 77 3.45 -8.65 -5.16
N SER A 78 3.46 -9.25 -3.96
CA SER A 78 4.64 -9.20 -3.07
C SER A 78 5.88 -9.82 -3.72
N LYS A 79 5.72 -10.95 -4.41
CA LYS A 79 6.83 -11.61 -5.10
C LYS A 79 7.38 -10.76 -6.24
N ILE A 80 6.51 -10.19 -7.06
CA ILE A 80 6.91 -9.34 -8.19
C ILE A 80 7.57 -8.05 -7.69
N ALA A 81 7.04 -7.43 -6.64
CA ALA A 81 7.66 -6.26 -6.00
C ALA A 81 9.11 -6.56 -5.60
N ARG A 82 9.33 -7.65 -4.84
CA ARG A 82 10.67 -8.04 -4.38
C ARG A 82 11.62 -8.42 -5.53
N LEU A 83 11.11 -9.01 -6.61
CA LEU A 83 11.91 -9.33 -7.81
C LEU A 83 12.43 -8.10 -8.55
N ASN A 84 11.84 -6.93 -8.33
CA ASN A 84 12.22 -5.66 -8.96
C ASN A 84 12.77 -4.67 -7.92
N ASP A 85 13.37 -5.16 -6.82
CA ASP A 85 13.93 -4.33 -5.74
C ASP A 85 12.93 -3.37 -5.08
N GLY A 86 11.64 -3.73 -5.10
CA GLY A 86 10.58 -3.00 -4.42
C GLY A 86 10.41 -3.46 -2.98
N GLU A 87 10.15 -2.51 -2.09
CA GLU A 87 9.89 -2.78 -0.69
C GLU A 87 8.41 -2.57 -0.37
N LEU A 88 7.75 -3.63 0.13
CA LEU A 88 6.36 -3.53 0.57
C LEU A 88 6.28 -2.66 1.82
N ARG A 89 5.42 -1.64 1.79
CA ARG A 89 5.24 -0.69 2.89
C ARG A 89 3.94 -0.88 3.63
N SER A 90 2.85 -1.18 2.92
CA SER A 90 1.57 -1.48 3.56
C SER A 90 0.72 -2.41 2.71
N PHE A 91 -0.08 -3.21 3.42
CA PHE A 91 -1.23 -3.91 2.88
C PHE A 91 -2.48 -3.16 3.35
N ASN A 92 -3.11 -2.41 2.44
CA ASN A 92 -4.31 -1.64 2.74
C ASN A 92 -5.54 -2.46 2.36
N GLY A 93 -5.85 -3.49 3.14
CA GLY A 93 -6.94 -4.42 2.84
C GLY A 93 -6.65 -5.26 1.58
N ASP A 94 -7.22 -4.82 0.46
CA ASP A 94 -7.09 -5.37 -0.88
C ASP A 94 -5.95 -4.76 -1.70
N GLY A 95 -5.46 -3.58 -1.30
CA GLY A 95 -4.39 -2.87 -1.97
C GLY A 95 -3.00 -3.12 -1.39
N VAL A 96 -1.96 -2.97 -2.23
CA VAL A 96 -0.56 -3.09 -1.84
C VAL A 96 0.20 -1.82 -2.22
N LEU A 97 0.91 -1.24 -1.25
CA LEU A 97 1.83 -0.13 -1.47
C LEU A 97 3.28 -0.63 -1.50
N VAL A 98 3.99 -0.29 -2.56
CA VAL A 98 5.39 -0.66 -2.79
C VAL A 98 6.21 0.60 -3.02
N ALA A 99 7.33 0.72 -2.31
CA ALA A 99 8.28 1.80 -2.48
C ALA A 99 9.53 1.30 -3.20
N PHE A 100 10.05 2.11 -4.12
CA PHE A 100 11.31 1.87 -4.84
C PHE A 100 12.23 3.07 -4.64
N ILE A 101 13.52 2.78 -4.39
CA ILE A 101 14.56 3.78 -4.12
C ILE A 101 15.77 3.56 -5.02
N GLY A 102 16.67 4.55 -5.08
CA GLY A 102 17.90 4.52 -5.87
C GLY A 102 17.73 5.03 -7.30
N ASP A 103 18.78 4.89 -8.10
CA ASP A 103 18.85 5.47 -9.44
C ASP A 103 17.88 4.80 -10.42
N ASN A 104 17.64 3.50 -10.23
CA ASN A 104 16.75 2.70 -11.08
C ASN A 104 15.29 2.68 -10.60
N LYS A 105 14.91 3.45 -9.57
CA LYS A 105 13.57 3.39 -8.94
C LYS A 105 12.41 3.50 -9.93
N ARG A 106 12.53 4.39 -10.92
CA ARG A 106 11.52 4.58 -11.99
C ARG A 106 11.39 3.33 -12.87
N THR A 107 12.52 2.81 -13.33
CA THR A 107 12.57 1.61 -14.18
C THR A 107 12.05 0.38 -13.43
N ASN A 108 12.45 0.21 -12.18
CA ASN A 108 12.03 -0.88 -11.33
C ASN A 108 10.53 -0.84 -11.04
N ALA A 109 9.99 0.33 -10.68
CA ALA A 109 8.55 0.53 -10.50
C ALA A 109 7.75 0.23 -11.77
N ALA A 110 8.20 0.73 -12.93
CA ALA A 110 7.52 0.47 -14.21
C ALA A 110 7.54 -1.01 -14.61
N LYS A 111 8.69 -1.69 -14.45
CA LYS A 111 8.80 -3.14 -14.71
C LYS A 111 7.91 -3.95 -13.78
N ALA A 112 7.94 -3.64 -12.48
CA ALA A 112 7.07 -4.27 -11.49
C ALA A 112 5.59 -4.09 -11.86
N ALA A 113 5.18 -2.88 -12.26
CA ALA A 113 3.80 -2.60 -12.64
C ALA A 113 3.34 -3.44 -13.85
N LEU A 114 4.16 -3.53 -14.90
CA LEU A 114 3.85 -4.34 -16.08
C LEU A 114 3.75 -5.85 -15.73
N GLN A 115 4.66 -6.35 -14.90
CA GLN A 115 4.65 -7.75 -14.46
C GLN A 115 3.44 -8.05 -13.56
N MET A 116 3.09 -7.15 -12.64
CA MET A 116 1.90 -7.27 -11.79
C MET A 116 0.62 -7.26 -12.62
N SER A 117 0.55 -6.39 -13.63
CA SER A 117 -0.57 -6.34 -14.58
C SER A 117 -0.73 -7.65 -15.34
N TRP A 118 0.37 -8.19 -15.89
CA TRP A 118 0.36 -9.51 -16.52
C TRP A 118 -0.10 -10.61 -15.54
N PHE A 119 0.43 -10.62 -14.32
CA PHE A 119 0.05 -11.60 -13.31
C PHE A 119 -1.45 -11.54 -12.98
N ALA A 120 -1.98 -10.34 -12.72
CA ALA A 120 -3.38 -10.14 -12.39
C ALA A 120 -4.29 -10.55 -13.57
N GLN A 121 -3.99 -10.11 -14.79
CA GLN A 121 -4.82 -10.39 -15.98
C GLN A 121 -4.70 -11.81 -16.52
N LYS A 122 -3.50 -12.39 -16.52
CA LYS A 122 -3.22 -13.65 -17.25
C LYS A 122 -3.11 -14.85 -16.32
N VAL A 123 -2.89 -14.65 -15.02
CA VAL A 123 -2.72 -15.75 -14.06
C VAL A 123 -3.87 -15.78 -13.06
N LEU A 124 -4.19 -14.65 -12.43
CA LEU A 124 -5.20 -14.60 -11.37
C LEU A 124 -6.63 -14.56 -11.93
N LYS A 125 -6.92 -13.63 -12.84
CA LYS A 125 -8.25 -13.44 -13.42
C LYS A 125 -8.86 -14.74 -13.99
N PRO A 126 -8.15 -15.55 -14.81
CA PRO A 126 -8.74 -16.79 -15.33
C PRO A 126 -9.14 -17.81 -14.24
N LYS A 127 -8.42 -17.82 -13.10
CA LYS A 127 -8.77 -18.70 -11.97
C LYS A 127 -10.03 -18.21 -11.25
N LEU A 128 -10.22 -16.90 -11.14
CA LEU A 128 -11.41 -16.30 -10.54
C LEU A 128 -12.63 -16.45 -11.46
N ASP A 129 -12.46 -16.23 -12.76
CA ASP A 129 -13.53 -16.40 -13.75
C ASP A 129 -14.08 -17.84 -13.72
N ALA A 130 -13.19 -18.84 -13.63
CA ALA A 130 -13.61 -20.24 -13.48
C ALA A 130 -14.38 -20.48 -12.17
N VAL A 131 -14.03 -19.79 -11.09
CA VAL A 131 -14.76 -19.88 -9.81
C VAL A 131 -16.15 -19.23 -9.92
N PHE A 132 -16.26 -18.09 -10.59
CA PHE A 132 -17.54 -17.41 -10.81
C PHE A 132 -18.47 -18.22 -11.72
N GLN A 133 -17.95 -18.79 -12.80
CA GLN A 133 -18.72 -19.64 -13.73
C GLN A 133 -19.24 -20.92 -13.07
N ASN A 134 -18.43 -21.56 -12.23
CA ASN A 134 -18.84 -22.80 -11.55
C ASN A 134 -19.83 -22.57 -10.40
N ASN A 135 -20.09 -21.30 -10.04
CA ASN A 135 -21.03 -20.94 -9.00
C ASN A 135 -22.30 -20.37 -9.64
N GLN A 136 -23.32 -21.22 -9.84
CA GLN A 136 -24.55 -20.86 -10.54
C GLN A 136 -25.27 -19.64 -9.93
N GLY A 137 -25.11 -19.41 -8.63
CA GLY A 137 -25.65 -18.22 -7.97
C GLY A 137 -24.97 -16.91 -8.38
N LEU A 138 -23.73 -16.95 -8.90
CA LEU A 138 -22.94 -15.77 -9.29
C LEU A 138 -22.87 -15.54 -10.80
N SER A 139 -23.20 -16.58 -11.58
CA SER A 139 -23.24 -16.49 -13.04
C SER A 139 -24.30 -15.49 -13.48
N GLY A 140 -23.89 -14.46 -14.23
CA GLY A 140 -24.79 -13.41 -14.73
C GLY A 140 -24.99 -12.20 -13.81
N GLN A 141 -24.36 -12.15 -12.63
CA GLN A 141 -24.42 -10.99 -11.73
C GLN A 141 -23.52 -9.80 -12.17
N GLY A 142 -22.77 -9.93 -13.26
CA GLY A 142 -21.84 -8.90 -13.72
C GLY A 142 -20.63 -8.69 -12.80
N ILE A 143 -20.33 -9.66 -11.93
CA ILE A 143 -19.16 -9.61 -11.05
C ILE A 143 -17.93 -9.96 -11.88
N GLU A 144 -16.99 -9.04 -11.94
CA GLU A 144 -15.75 -9.19 -12.68
C GLU A 144 -14.56 -8.83 -11.79
N PHE A 145 -13.51 -9.64 -11.85
CA PHE A 145 -12.23 -9.25 -11.26
C PHE A 145 -11.53 -8.23 -12.16
N ASP A 146 -11.26 -7.06 -11.61
CA ASP A 146 -10.46 -6.00 -12.22
C ASP A 146 -9.55 -5.37 -11.16
N PHE A 147 -8.55 -4.62 -11.60
CA PHE A 147 -7.56 -3.98 -10.74
C PHE A 147 -7.09 -2.66 -11.34
N GLY A 148 -6.53 -1.80 -10.50
CA GLY A 148 -5.82 -0.62 -10.96
C GLY A 148 -4.42 -0.57 -10.40
N ILE A 149 -3.53 0.06 -11.16
CA ILE A 149 -2.13 0.22 -10.78
C ILE A 149 -1.68 1.65 -11.10
N GLY A 150 -1.21 2.34 -10.08
CA GLY A 150 -0.67 3.69 -10.18
C GLY A 150 0.80 3.69 -9.79
N VAL A 151 1.60 4.48 -10.52
CA VAL A 151 2.98 4.79 -10.15
C VAL A 151 3.14 6.30 -10.14
N ASP A 152 3.72 6.85 -9.08
CA ASP A 152 4.19 8.24 -9.06
C ASP A 152 5.57 8.34 -8.41
N VAL A 153 6.32 9.39 -8.74
CA VAL A 153 7.65 9.64 -8.22
C VAL A 153 7.73 11.02 -7.61
N GLY A 154 8.20 11.10 -6.37
CA GLY A 154 8.37 12.38 -5.71
C GLY A 154 9.09 12.26 -4.37
N LYS A 155 9.32 13.42 -3.79
CA LYS A 155 9.80 13.54 -2.42
C LYS A 155 8.68 13.17 -1.45
N ILE A 156 8.98 12.26 -0.55
CA ILE A 156 8.10 11.79 0.52
C ILE A 156 8.78 12.10 1.86
N LEU A 157 8.08 12.82 2.73
CA LEU A 157 8.44 12.98 4.12
C LEU A 157 7.88 11.79 4.91
N VAL A 158 8.76 11.01 5.52
CA VAL A 158 8.41 9.89 6.39
C VAL A 158 8.59 10.32 7.83
N VAL A 159 7.55 10.16 8.65
CA VAL A 159 7.56 10.43 10.09
C VAL A 159 7.02 9.22 10.83
N ARG A 160 7.30 9.10 12.13
CA ARG A 160 6.68 8.06 12.97
C ARG A 160 5.48 8.62 13.71
N GLY A 161 4.30 8.09 13.41
CA GLY A 161 3.04 8.45 14.05
C GLY A 161 2.61 7.41 15.09
N GLY A 162 1.64 7.78 15.92
CA GLY A 162 1.08 6.92 16.97
C GLY A 162 1.69 7.18 18.35
N ILE A 163 1.56 6.20 19.24
CA ILE A 163 1.98 6.31 20.65
C ILE A 163 3.03 5.25 20.99
N ARG A 164 3.71 5.45 22.12
CA ARG A 164 4.64 4.45 22.67
C ARG A 164 3.90 3.14 22.96
N GLY A 165 4.60 2.04 22.73
CA GLY A 165 4.06 0.69 22.91
C GLY A 165 4.23 -0.15 21.65
N GLU A 166 4.24 -1.46 21.84
CA GLU A 166 4.25 -2.42 20.75
C GLU A 166 2.94 -2.33 19.97
N ASN A 167 3.01 -2.33 18.63
CA ASN A 167 1.85 -2.24 17.72
C ASN A 167 1.00 -0.96 17.80
N ASN A 168 1.47 0.10 18.47
CA ASN A 168 0.73 1.37 18.63
C ASN A 168 1.27 2.54 17.79
N ASN A 169 2.25 2.27 16.93
CA ASN A 169 2.90 3.28 16.10
C ASN A 169 3.36 2.65 14.78
N ASP A 170 3.45 3.49 13.76
CA ASP A 170 3.85 3.10 12.41
C ASP A 170 4.45 4.31 11.68
N LEU A 171 4.99 4.07 10.48
CA LEU A 171 5.45 5.11 9.58
C LEU A 171 4.27 5.76 8.86
N VAL A 172 4.28 7.09 8.88
CA VAL A 172 3.36 7.94 8.13
C VAL A 172 4.13 8.56 6.97
N TRP A 173 3.59 8.42 5.76
CA TRP A 173 4.20 8.85 4.52
C TRP A 173 3.44 10.07 4.00
N VAL A 174 4.11 11.21 3.90
CA VAL A 174 3.52 12.48 3.52
C VAL A 174 4.17 12.98 2.24
N GLY A 175 3.39 13.07 1.16
CA GLY A 175 3.85 13.61 -0.11
C GLY A 175 2.84 13.39 -1.22
N ASN A 176 2.89 14.21 -2.27
CA ASN A 176 1.94 14.13 -3.38
C ASN A 176 1.98 12.77 -4.07
N ALA A 177 3.18 12.20 -4.24
CA ALA A 177 3.38 10.89 -4.85
C ALA A 177 2.85 9.70 -4.02
N PHE A 178 2.46 9.92 -2.76
CA PHE A 178 1.74 8.95 -1.92
C PHE A 178 0.21 9.12 -1.98
N GLY A 179 -0.29 10.22 -2.55
CA GLY A 179 -1.73 10.44 -2.77
C GLY A 179 -2.19 10.32 -4.22
N SER A 180 -1.32 10.61 -5.19
CA SER A 180 -1.61 10.57 -6.63
C SER A 180 -1.62 9.17 -7.20
N GLU A 181 -0.68 8.31 -6.79
CA GLU A 181 -0.59 6.91 -7.19
C GLU A 181 -1.86 6.14 -6.78
N ARG A 182 -2.41 6.42 -5.61
CA ARG A 182 -3.71 5.89 -5.17
C ARG A 182 -4.86 6.37 -6.05
N ARG A 183 -4.87 7.63 -6.48
CA ARG A 183 -5.93 8.17 -7.36
C ARG A 183 -5.86 7.57 -8.76
N ASN A 184 -4.65 7.30 -9.26
CA ASN A 184 -4.43 6.73 -10.59
C ASN A 184 -4.80 5.24 -10.67
N SER A 185 -4.93 4.56 -9.53
CA SER A 185 -5.39 3.16 -9.45
C SER A 185 -6.91 2.99 -9.37
N TRP A 186 -7.70 4.07 -9.21
CA TRP A 186 -9.17 4.00 -9.23
C TRP A 186 -9.77 4.30 -10.59
#